data_AF-A0A2N1F7K6-F1
#
_entry.id   AF-A0A2N1F7K6-F1
#
_cell.length_a   1.000
_cell.length_b   1.000
_cell.length_c   1.000
_cell.angle_alpha   90.00
_cell.angle_beta   90.00
_cell.angle_gamma   90.00
#
_symmetry.space_group_name_H-M   'P 1'
#
loop_
_entity.id
_entity.type
_entity.pdbx_description
1 polymer ?
#
loop_
_entity_poly.entity_id
_entity_poly.type
_entity_poly.pdbx_seq_one_letter_code
_entity_poly.pdbx_strand_id
1 'polypeptide(L)'
;MREVWASNTSNKQNAPKKQELLEKFTQLLESEICTNKQVNKYAEMLCITPYKLNTITKNLLDKTSSQLINEQIILEAKRLLLATSNQVNEIAFQLCYEDPAYFILFFLRNIQVILPKYSFKISDKYNYF
;
A
#
# COMPACT_ATOMS: atom_id res chain seq x y z
N MET A 1 39.41 -19.09 -34.63
CA MET A 1 39.17 -17.93 -33.75
C MET A 1 37.82 -18.10 -33.07
N ARG A 2 37.74 -17.77 -31.78
CA ARG A 2 36.72 -18.20 -30.80
C ARG A 2 35.31 -17.66 -31.05
N GLU A 3 34.36 -18.45 -30.58
CA GLU A 3 32.90 -18.26 -30.46
C GLU A 3 32.48 -16.97 -29.74
N VAL A 4 31.41 -16.33 -30.22
CA VAL A 4 30.66 -15.31 -29.47
C VAL A 4 29.16 -15.46 -29.75
N TRP A 5 28.55 -16.54 -29.28
CA TRP A 5 27.09 -16.61 -29.12
C TRP A 5 26.75 -15.97 -27.77
N ALA A 6 26.64 -14.65 -27.73
CA ALA A 6 26.12 -13.98 -26.54
C ALA A 6 24.59 -14.15 -26.51
N SER A 7 24.13 -15.00 -25.62
CA SER A 7 22.74 -15.30 -25.30
C SER A 7 21.93 -14.03 -25.07
N ASN A 8 20.97 -13.74 -25.94
CA ASN A 8 19.93 -12.75 -25.67
C ASN A 8 18.54 -13.43 -25.67
N THR A 9 18.32 -14.30 -24.68
CA THR A 9 17.04 -15.02 -24.49
C THR A 9 16.62 -15.08 -23.02
N SER A 10 16.65 -13.94 -22.31
CA SER A 10 16.19 -13.90 -20.90
C SER A 10 14.98 -13.00 -20.60
N ASN A 11 14.45 -12.24 -21.57
CA ASN A 11 13.45 -11.20 -21.26
C ASN A 11 11.96 -11.58 -21.48
N LYS A 12 11.64 -12.66 -22.21
CA LYS A 12 10.23 -13.00 -22.55
C LYS A 12 9.53 -13.99 -21.60
N GLN A 13 10.27 -14.87 -20.92
CA GLN A 13 9.70 -15.91 -20.04
C GLN A 13 9.39 -15.42 -18.61
N ASN A 14 9.99 -14.30 -18.18
CA ASN A 14 9.90 -13.80 -16.80
C ASN A 14 8.75 -12.82 -16.55
N ALA A 15 8.26 -12.16 -17.60
CA ALA A 15 7.13 -11.21 -17.53
C ALA A 15 5.83 -11.85 -17.01
N PRO A 16 5.35 -13.01 -17.51
CA PRO A 16 4.11 -13.61 -17.03
C PRO A 16 4.17 -13.98 -15.53
N LYS A 17 5.34 -14.45 -15.06
CA LYS A 17 5.53 -14.80 -13.64
C LYS A 17 5.57 -13.59 -12.71
N LYS A 18 6.10 -12.44 -13.17
CA LYS A 18 6.07 -11.19 -12.40
C LYS A 18 4.66 -10.62 -12.31
N GLN A 19 3.88 -10.74 -13.39
CA GLN A 19 2.51 -10.27 -13.43
C GLN A 19 1.60 -11.11 -12.53
N GLU A 20 1.73 -12.44 -12.55
CA GLU A 20 1.01 -13.33 -11.62
C GLU A 20 1.33 -13.00 -10.14
N LEU A 21 2.59 -12.72 -9.82
CA LEU A 21 2.98 -12.31 -8.46
C LEU A 21 2.38 -10.95 -8.08
N LEU A 22 2.28 -10.02 -9.03
CA LEU A 22 1.65 -8.73 -8.80
C LEU A 22 0.15 -8.88 -8.57
N GLU A 23 -0.54 -9.71 -9.35
CA GLU A 23 -1.96 -10.01 -9.17
C GLU A 23 -2.24 -10.62 -7.80
N LYS A 24 -1.44 -11.60 -7.37
CA LYS A 24 -1.52 -12.16 -6.01
C LYS A 24 -1.25 -11.13 -4.94
N PHE A 25 -0.27 -10.23 -5.15
CA PHE A 25 0.00 -9.14 -4.21
C PHE A 25 -1.21 -8.21 -4.08
N THR A 26 -1.85 -7.83 -5.18
CA THR A 26 -3.06 -6.99 -5.17
C THR A 26 -4.22 -7.68 -4.45
N GLN A 27 -4.42 -8.99 -4.66
CA GLN A 27 -5.44 -9.74 -3.92
C GLN A 27 -5.17 -9.75 -2.40
N LEU A 28 -3.91 -9.93 -2.00
CA LEU A 28 -3.52 -9.84 -0.59
C LEU A 28 -3.71 -8.43 -0.03
N LEU A 29 -3.46 -7.38 -0.82
CA LEU A 29 -3.76 -6.00 -0.39
C LEU A 29 -5.24 -5.83 -0.12
N GLU A 30 -6.14 -6.44 -0.88
CA GLU A 30 -7.58 -6.32 -0.62
C GLU A 30 -8.02 -7.11 0.63
N SER A 31 -7.46 -8.31 0.86
CA SER A 31 -7.89 -9.17 1.96
C SER A 31 -7.18 -8.90 3.30
N GLU A 32 -5.93 -8.44 3.28
CA GLU A 32 -5.06 -8.39 4.48
C GLU A 32 -4.70 -6.97 4.96
N ILE A 33 -5.14 -5.89 4.29
CA ILE A 33 -4.66 -4.53 4.62
C ILE A 33 -5.04 -4.04 6.03
N CYS A 34 -6.12 -4.58 6.59
CA CYS A 34 -6.48 -4.30 7.98
C CYS A 34 -5.40 -4.86 8.92
N THR A 35 -5.05 -6.13 8.78
CA THR A 35 -4.14 -6.83 9.69
C THR A 35 -2.67 -6.56 9.40
N ASN A 36 -2.30 -6.41 8.13
CA ASN A 36 -0.92 -6.34 7.69
C ASN A 36 -0.63 -5.04 6.92
N LYS A 37 0.29 -4.23 7.45
CA LYS A 37 0.69 -2.95 6.84
C LYS A 37 2.18 -2.89 6.51
N GLN A 38 2.89 -4.00 6.64
CA GLN A 38 4.33 -4.10 6.43
C GLN A 38 4.65 -4.91 5.17
N VAL A 39 5.55 -4.40 4.33
CA VAL A 39 6.00 -5.07 3.09
C VAL A 39 6.52 -6.49 3.36
N ASN A 40 7.20 -6.70 4.48
CA ASN A 40 7.76 -8.01 4.84
C ASN A 40 6.68 -9.09 4.97
N LYS A 41 5.50 -8.76 5.52
CA LYS A 41 4.41 -9.73 5.68
C LYS A 41 3.85 -10.19 4.34
N TYR A 42 3.66 -9.27 3.42
CA TYR A 42 3.25 -9.62 2.05
C TYR A 42 4.31 -10.42 1.31
N ALA A 43 5.59 -10.11 1.49
CA ALA A 43 6.68 -10.86 0.90
C ALA A 43 6.74 -12.30 1.44
N GLU A 44 6.55 -12.49 2.76
CA GLU A 44 6.41 -13.78 3.42
C GLU A 44 5.23 -14.59 2.82
N MET A 45 4.03 -14.00 2.72
CA MET A 45 2.84 -14.64 2.14
C MET A 45 3.04 -15.06 0.67
N LEU A 46 3.80 -14.28 -0.09
CA LEU A 46 4.13 -14.57 -1.49
C LEU A 46 5.36 -15.48 -1.66
N CYS A 47 6.00 -15.91 -0.56
CA CYS A 47 7.22 -16.71 -0.57
C CYS A 47 8.36 -16.07 -1.38
N ILE A 48 8.54 -14.75 -1.26
CA ILE A 48 9.61 -13.97 -1.91
C ILE A 48 10.28 -13.02 -0.92
N THR A 49 11.39 -12.41 -1.33
CA THR A 49 12.03 -11.37 -0.52
C THR A 49 11.33 -10.02 -0.70
N PRO A 50 11.35 -9.13 0.31
CA PRO A 50 10.83 -7.76 0.19
C PRO A 50 11.50 -6.98 -0.96
N TYR A 51 12.79 -7.24 -1.18
CA TYR A 51 13.53 -6.67 -2.31
C TYR A 51 12.95 -7.09 -3.66
N LYS A 52 12.63 -8.38 -3.81
CA LYS A 52 12.02 -8.90 -5.05
C LYS A 52 10.62 -8.33 -5.25
N LEU A 53 9.81 -8.24 -4.20
CA LEU A 53 8.49 -7.62 -4.26
C LEU A 53 8.59 -6.16 -4.74
N ASN A 54 9.46 -5.36 -4.10
CA ASN A 54 9.73 -3.98 -4.51
C ASN A 54 10.22 -3.86 -5.96
N THR A 55 11.07 -4.78 -6.40
CA THR A 55 11.57 -4.81 -7.78
C THR A 55 10.43 -5.09 -8.76
N ILE A 56 9.50 -6.00 -8.43
CA ILE A 56 8.35 -6.30 -9.28
C ILE A 56 7.43 -5.09 -9.38
N THR A 57 7.04 -4.50 -8.24
CA THR A 57 6.12 -3.36 -8.21
C THR A 57 6.73 -2.14 -8.92
N LYS A 58 8.03 -1.88 -8.74
CA LYS A 58 8.72 -0.78 -9.42
C LYS A 58 8.79 -0.98 -10.92
N ASN A 59 9.11 -2.19 -11.37
CA ASN A 59 9.21 -2.46 -12.81
C ASN A 59 7.86 -2.40 -13.53
N LEU A 60 6.78 -2.81 -12.87
CA LEU A 60 5.46 -2.93 -13.51
C LEU A 60 4.56 -1.72 -13.31
N LEU A 61 4.68 -1.02 -12.18
CA LEU A 61 3.76 0.05 -11.77
C LEU A 61 4.48 1.36 -11.43
N ASP A 62 5.82 1.41 -11.53
CA ASP A 62 6.67 2.53 -11.10
C ASP A 62 6.50 2.95 -9.62
N LYS A 63 5.97 2.05 -8.79
CA LYS A 63 5.69 2.28 -7.37
C LYS A 63 6.40 1.25 -6.50
N THR A 64 6.84 1.65 -5.32
CA THR A 64 7.34 0.69 -4.31
C THR A 64 6.17 -0.07 -3.71
N SER A 65 6.43 -1.25 -3.16
CA SER A 65 5.39 -2.04 -2.47
C SER A 65 4.82 -1.27 -1.28
N SER A 66 5.65 -0.49 -0.58
CA SER A 66 5.18 0.37 0.51
C SER A 66 4.26 1.49 0.03
N GLN A 67 4.52 2.06 -1.15
CA GLN A 67 3.61 3.05 -1.75
C GLN A 67 2.25 2.40 -2.06
N LEU A 68 2.24 1.20 -2.63
CA LEU A 68 1.00 0.48 -2.94
C LEU A 68 0.20 0.10 -1.68
N ILE A 69 0.87 -0.33 -0.60
CA ILE A 69 0.23 -0.56 0.70
C ILE A 69 -0.42 0.72 1.22
N ASN A 70 0.32 1.84 1.22
CA ASN A 70 -0.21 3.12 1.67
C ASN A 70 -1.41 3.57 0.82
N GLU A 71 -1.32 3.44 -0.50
CA GLU A 71 -2.42 3.76 -1.42
C GLU A 71 -3.65 2.90 -1.14
N GLN A 72 -3.49 1.61 -0.86
CA GLN A 72 -4.60 0.72 -0.51
C GLN A 72 -5.27 1.14 0.81
N ILE A 73 -4.48 1.47 1.84
CA ILE A 73 -5.02 1.96 3.12
C ILE A 73 -5.87 3.22 2.89
N ILE A 74 -5.38 4.16 2.09
CA ILE A 74 -6.11 5.39 1.77
C ILE A 74 -7.36 5.12 0.94
N LEU A 75 -7.30 4.16 0.01
CA LEU A 75 -8.45 3.75 -0.79
C LEU A 75 -9.56 3.18 0.12
N GLU A 76 -9.22 2.25 1.01
CA GLU A 76 -10.18 1.66 1.95
C GLU A 76 -10.74 2.70 2.92
N ALA A 77 -9.89 3.60 3.44
CA ALA A 77 -10.34 4.71 4.27
C ALA A 77 -11.38 5.58 3.57
N LYS A 78 -11.13 5.93 2.30
CA LYS A 78 -12.09 6.70 1.48
C LYS A 78 -13.37 5.91 1.24
N ARG A 79 -13.28 4.60 1.00
CA ARG A 79 -14.45 3.73 0.81
C ARG A 79 -15.32 3.71 2.05
N LEU A 80 -14.73 3.57 3.23
CA LEU A 80 -15.44 3.59 4.52
C LEU A 80 -16.07 4.96 4.79
N LEU A 81 -15.35 6.05 4.51
CA LEU A 81 -15.87 7.42 4.64
C LEU A 81 -17.08 7.72 3.75
N LEU A 82 -17.14 7.09 2.57
CA LEU A 82 -18.26 7.26 1.64
C LEU A 82 -19.44 6.34 1.99
N ALA A 83 -19.15 5.15 2.53
CA ALA A 83 -20.15 4.15 2.86
C ALA A 83 -20.86 4.40 4.20
N THR A 84 -20.27 5.22 5.08
CA THR A 84 -20.73 5.43 6.45
C THR A 84 -20.78 6.90 6.80
N SER A 85 -21.59 7.27 7.79
CA SER A 85 -21.54 8.57 8.45
C SER A 85 -20.56 8.59 9.64
N ASN A 86 -19.63 7.64 9.68
CA ASN A 86 -18.75 7.42 10.81
C ASN A 86 -17.72 8.54 10.92
N GLN A 87 -17.36 8.85 12.16
CA GLN A 87 -16.21 9.71 12.40
C GLN A 87 -14.94 8.98 11.95
N VAL A 88 -13.93 9.73 11.52
CA VAL A 88 -12.69 9.12 11.03
C VAL A 88 -11.94 8.36 12.15
N ASN A 89 -12.21 8.66 13.42
CA ASN A 89 -11.75 7.85 14.56
C ASN A 89 -12.24 6.39 14.45
N GLU A 90 -13.51 6.20 14.14
CA GLU A 90 -14.13 4.87 13.98
C GLU A 90 -13.57 4.14 12.75
N ILE A 91 -13.22 4.89 11.70
CA ILE A 91 -12.58 4.34 10.50
C ILE A 91 -11.17 3.84 10.81
N ALA A 92 -10.44 4.51 11.71
CA ALA A 92 -9.15 4.01 12.16
C ALA A 92 -9.27 2.61 12.79
N PHE A 93 -10.26 2.42 13.67
CA PHE A 93 -10.54 1.13 14.29
C PHE A 93 -10.99 0.08 13.28
N GLN A 94 -11.84 0.46 12.30
CA GLN A 94 -12.25 -0.45 11.22
C GLN A 94 -11.08 -0.87 10.32
N LEU A 95 -10.05 -0.04 10.21
CA LEU A 95 -8.79 -0.36 9.52
C LEU A 95 -7.75 -1.00 10.45
N CYS A 96 -8.18 -1.49 11.61
CA CYS A 96 -7.34 -2.17 12.61
C CYS A 96 -6.12 -1.33 13.03
N TYR A 97 -6.28 -0.02 13.17
CA TYR A 97 -5.28 0.81 13.85
C TYR A 97 -5.55 0.82 15.36
N GLU A 98 -4.51 0.51 16.14
CA GLU A 98 -4.57 0.57 17.60
C GLU A 98 -4.64 2.01 18.11
N ASP A 99 -3.94 2.93 17.43
CA ASP A 99 -3.93 4.35 17.72
C ASP A 99 -4.62 5.13 16.57
N PRO A 100 -5.85 5.61 16.80
CA PRO A 100 -6.54 6.46 15.84
C PRO A 100 -5.76 7.71 15.47
N ALA A 101 -5.09 8.36 16.42
CA ALA A 101 -4.34 9.59 16.16
C ALA A 101 -3.26 9.36 15.10
N TYR A 102 -2.56 8.23 15.17
CA TYR A 102 -1.57 7.84 14.15
C TYR A 102 -2.20 7.70 12.76
N PHE A 103 -3.33 6.98 12.65
CA PHE A 103 -4.03 6.83 11.37
C PHE A 103 -4.46 8.17 10.78
N ILE A 104 -4.96 9.08 11.62
CA ILE A 104 -5.46 10.38 11.22
C ILE A 104 -4.35 11.24 10.64
N LEU A 105 -3.21 11.31 11.34
CA LEU A 105 -2.01 12.00 10.87
C LEU A 105 -1.55 11.41 9.53
N PHE A 106 -1.53 10.08 9.43
CA PHE A 106 -1.19 9.37 8.19
C PHE A 106 -2.16 9.73 7.05
N PHE A 107 -3.47 9.64 7.29
CA PHE A 107 -4.51 9.88 6.30
C PHE A 107 -4.44 11.30 5.76
N LEU A 108 -4.40 12.30 6.65
CA LEU A 108 -4.32 13.72 6.31
C LEU A 108 -3.07 14.04 5.48
N ARG A 109 -1.91 13.52 5.89
CA ARG A 109 -0.66 13.67 5.15
C ARG A 109 -0.74 13.09 3.72
N ASN A 110 -1.41 11.96 3.54
CA ASN A 110 -1.53 11.32 2.24
C ASN A 110 -2.59 11.96 1.34
N ILE A 111 -3.62 12.59 1.89
CA ILE A 111 -4.58 13.41 1.11
C ILE A 111 -4.10 14.85 0.87
N GLN A 112 -2.81 15.11 1.11
CA GLN A 112 -2.16 16.42 0.93
C GLN A 112 -2.71 17.54 1.84
N VAL A 113 -3.43 17.17 2.92
CA VAL A 113 -3.76 18.10 4.00
C VAL A 113 -2.58 18.09 4.96
N ILE A 114 -1.63 18.99 4.74
CA ILE A 114 -0.46 19.16 5.61
C ILE A 114 -0.98 19.63 6.97
N LEU A 115 -0.73 18.83 8.01
CA LEU A 115 -0.90 19.28 9.39
C LEU A 115 0.35 20.07 9.79
N PRO A 116 0.26 21.39 10.03
CA PRO A 116 1.32 22.11 10.70
C PRO A 116 1.53 21.47 12.07
N LYS A 117 2.79 21.28 12.47
CA LYS A 117 3.17 20.71 13.76
C LYS A 117 2.40 21.43 14.89
N TYR A 118 1.34 20.80 15.39
CA TYR A 118 0.47 21.25 16.48
C TYR A 118 -0.48 22.42 16.17
N SER A 119 -1.78 22.16 16.40
CA SER A 119 -2.89 23.11 16.54
C SER A 119 -3.34 23.79 15.22
N PHE A 120 -4.60 24.09 14.95
CA PHE A 120 -5.67 24.63 15.79
C PHE A 120 -6.94 24.58 14.91
N LYS A 121 -8.03 23.92 15.35
CA LYS A 121 -9.33 23.79 14.63
C LYS A 121 -9.29 23.03 13.30
N ILE A 122 -9.40 21.70 13.37
CA ILE A 122 -9.73 20.85 12.21
C ILE A 122 -11.22 21.07 11.93
N SER A 123 -11.55 21.49 10.70
CA SER A 123 -12.82 22.11 10.31
C SER A 123 -14.04 21.19 10.37
N ASP A 124 -15.23 21.81 10.41
CA ASP A 124 -16.58 21.30 10.67
C ASP A 124 -17.06 20.06 9.87
N LYS A 125 -16.22 19.47 9.02
CA LYS A 125 -16.49 18.21 8.30
C LYS A 125 -15.70 17.01 8.81
N TYR A 126 -14.67 17.23 9.64
CA TYR A 126 -13.77 16.19 10.18
C TYR A 126 -13.53 16.38 11.68
N ASN A 127 -14.58 16.74 12.44
CA ASN A 127 -14.47 16.90 13.89
C ASN A 127 -14.13 15.56 14.55
N TYR A 128 -12.85 15.39 14.87
CA TYR A 128 -12.31 14.35 15.73
C TYR A 128 -12.57 14.71 17.18
N PHE A 129 -13.80 14.48 17.66
CA PHE A 129 -14.15 14.39 19.07
C PHE A 129 -15.28 13.38 19.24
#